data_AF-A0A9E2CEM7-F1
#
_entry.id   AF-A0A9E2CEM7-F1
#
_cell.length_a   1.000
_cell.length_b   1.000
_cell.length_c   1.000
_cell.angle_alpha   90.00
_cell.angle_beta   90.00
_cell.angle_gamma   90.00
#
_symmetry.space_group_name_H-M   'P 1'
#
loop_
_entity.id
_entity.type
_entity.pdbx_description
1 polymer ?
#
loop_
_entity_poly.entity_id
_entity_poly.type
_entity_poly.pdbx_seq_one_letter_code
_entity_poly.pdbx_strand_id
1 'polypeptide(L)'
;MNCISRRNSIPVKVGNLIIGGNQPISVQSMTKTDTRDVPATVSQIKRLETAGCEIIRVAVPDMKAAKCLGQIRSQINIPLVADIHFDYRLALEAISQGVDKLRLNPGNIKDTEKISLICREAERFNIPIRIGVNSGSVDRKRFTEITPQALVSSAMEHIRLLEECDFTNIIVSLKASNIPLTIESYKLMSEMISYPFHIGITEAGPIRSGSIRSGVGIGILLSMGLGDTVRVSLTADPIEEVYAAYEILQSLNLRRHGIQLVSCPTCGRTEVDLQKIVYSLEDKLRVIKKPLHIAVMGCVVNGPGEASEADIGVACGKGVGLLFKKGMPLYKVPQEGIVDALMDEINQIVL
;
A
#
# COMPACT_ATOMS: atom_id res chain seq x y z
N MET A 1 13.23 -7.37 17.47
CA MET A 1 11.98 -8.16 17.64
C MET A 1 10.84 -7.33 17.10
N ASN A 2 9.96 -7.91 16.28
CA ASN A 2 8.78 -7.19 15.80
C ASN A 2 7.71 -7.28 16.90
N CYS A 3 7.41 -6.16 17.57
CA CYS A 3 6.51 -6.14 18.72
C CYS A 3 5.02 -6.10 18.31
N ILE A 4 4.72 -6.15 17.01
CA ILE A 4 3.37 -6.06 16.47
C ILE A 4 2.81 -7.46 16.25
N SER A 5 1.75 -7.80 16.98
CA SER A 5 0.97 -9.03 16.75
C SER A 5 -0.11 -8.76 15.70
N ARG A 6 -0.09 -9.48 14.58
CA ARG A 6 -1.11 -9.33 13.53
C ARG A 6 -2.41 -10.03 13.94
N ARG A 7 -3.54 -9.38 13.64
CA ARG A 7 -4.87 -9.98 13.76
C ARG A 7 -4.95 -11.22 12.87
N ASN A 8 -5.46 -12.32 13.41
CA ASN A 8 -5.71 -13.51 12.61
C ASN A 8 -6.92 -13.28 11.69
N SER A 9 -6.69 -13.32 10.37
CA SER A 9 -7.70 -13.15 9.35
C SER A 9 -7.74 -14.37 8.42
N ILE A 10 -8.89 -14.62 7.80
CA ILE A 10 -9.04 -15.70 6.82
C ILE A 10 -8.18 -15.38 5.58
N PRO A 11 -7.33 -16.30 5.10
CA PRO A 11 -6.56 -16.08 3.89
C PRO A 11 -7.46 -16.08 2.66
N VAL A 12 -7.35 -15.03 1.84
CA VAL A 12 -8.13 -14.81 0.61
C VAL A 12 -7.18 -14.73 -0.58
N LYS A 13 -7.37 -15.62 -1.57
CA LYS A 13 -6.56 -15.63 -2.79
C LYS A 13 -6.99 -14.52 -3.74
N VAL A 14 -6.04 -13.75 -4.24
CA VAL A 14 -6.22 -12.69 -5.24
C VAL A 14 -5.20 -12.92 -6.35
N GLY A 15 -5.63 -13.57 -7.44
CA GLY A 15 -4.73 -13.98 -8.52
C GLY A 15 -3.67 -14.96 -8.00
N ASN A 16 -2.40 -14.57 -8.11
CA ASN A 16 -1.27 -15.34 -7.57
C ASN A 16 -0.89 -14.98 -6.12
N LEU A 17 -1.55 -14.00 -5.50
CA LEU A 17 -1.27 -13.56 -4.14
C LEU A 17 -2.32 -14.06 -3.14
N ILE A 18 -1.99 -14.02 -1.85
CA ILE A 18 -2.92 -14.30 -0.75
C ILE A 18 -2.91 -13.09 0.18
N ILE A 19 -4.08 -12.57 0.52
CA ILE A 19 -4.29 -11.49 1.48
C ILE A 19 -4.86 -12.12 2.76
N GLY A 20 -4.27 -11.81 3.91
CA GLY A 20 -4.74 -12.31 5.20
C GLY A 20 -3.95 -13.50 5.73
N GLY A 21 -4.37 -14.01 6.89
CA GLY A 21 -3.61 -14.98 7.66
C GLY A 21 -2.21 -14.46 7.99
N ASN A 22 -1.20 -15.32 7.85
CA ASN A 22 0.20 -14.99 8.13
C ASN A 22 0.96 -14.39 6.93
N GLN A 23 0.25 -13.99 5.87
CA GLN A 23 0.89 -13.46 4.67
C GLN A 23 1.45 -12.04 4.88
N PRO A 24 2.51 -11.64 4.15
CA PRO A 24 2.98 -10.26 4.16
C PRO A 24 1.88 -9.27 3.76
N ILE A 25 1.85 -8.10 4.41
CA ILE A 25 0.87 -7.05 4.10
C ILE A 25 1.15 -6.51 2.69
N SER A 26 0.23 -6.75 1.77
CA SER A 26 0.42 -6.39 0.36
C SER A 26 0.18 -4.90 0.08
N VAL A 27 0.97 -4.31 -0.82
CA VAL A 27 0.85 -2.92 -1.25
C VAL A 27 0.03 -2.82 -2.54
N GLN A 28 -1.10 -2.12 -2.47
CA GLN A 28 -1.95 -1.87 -3.65
C GLN A 28 -1.89 -0.41 -4.08
N SER A 29 -2.14 -0.18 -5.36
CA SER A 29 -2.37 1.15 -5.92
C SER A 29 -3.63 1.17 -6.79
N MET A 30 -3.95 2.32 -7.38
CA MET A 30 -5.03 2.48 -8.34
C MET A 30 -4.54 3.32 -9.52
N THR A 31 -4.89 2.91 -10.72
CA THR A 31 -4.60 3.71 -11.92
C THR A 31 -5.39 5.01 -11.91
N LYS A 32 -4.85 6.03 -12.58
CA LYS A 32 -5.48 7.34 -12.79
C LYS A 32 -5.82 7.59 -14.26
N THR A 33 -5.39 6.70 -15.15
CA THR A 33 -5.76 6.68 -16.56
C THR A 33 -7.22 6.24 -16.72
N ASP A 34 -7.78 6.57 -17.88
CA ASP A 34 -9.05 6.01 -18.31
C ASP A 34 -8.85 4.54 -18.73
N THR A 35 -9.56 3.61 -18.09
CA THR A 35 -9.49 2.17 -18.39
C THR A 35 -9.80 1.85 -19.86
N ARG A 36 -10.53 2.71 -20.56
CA ARG A 36 -10.82 2.57 -22.00
C ARG A 36 -9.58 2.80 -22.87
N ASP A 37 -8.58 3.50 -22.35
CA ASP A 37 -7.26 3.65 -22.95
C ASP A 37 -6.35 2.53 -22.43
N VAL A 38 -6.39 1.38 -23.11
CA VAL A 38 -5.60 0.20 -22.75
C VAL A 38 -4.10 0.50 -22.79
N PRO A 39 -3.51 1.11 -23.85
CA PRO A 39 -2.08 1.42 -23.87
C PRO A 39 -1.62 2.30 -22.71
N ALA A 40 -2.34 3.40 -22.42
CA ALA A 40 -1.97 4.29 -21.31
C ALA A 40 -2.09 3.57 -19.96
N THR A 41 -3.16 2.80 -19.77
CA THR A 41 -3.39 2.05 -18.53
C THR A 41 -2.32 0.99 -18.32
N VAL A 42 -2.03 0.15 -19.31
CA VAL A 42 -0.97 -0.86 -19.22
C VAL A 42 0.40 -0.22 -18.95
N SER A 43 0.73 0.88 -19.61
CA SER A 43 1.98 1.62 -19.37
C SER A 43 2.10 2.11 -17.93
N GLN A 44 1.03 2.69 -17.37
CA GLN A 44 1.02 3.11 -15.97
C GLN A 44 1.13 1.92 -15.01
N ILE A 45 0.46 0.79 -15.29
CA ILE A 45 0.56 -0.43 -14.47
C ILE A 45 2.00 -0.95 -14.46
N LYS A 46 2.69 -1.04 -15.60
CA LYS A 46 4.09 -1.49 -15.65
C LYS A 46 5.04 -0.60 -14.85
N ARG A 47 4.82 0.71 -14.84
CA ARG A 47 5.54 1.64 -13.98
C ARG A 47 5.27 1.37 -12.49
N LEU A 48 4.01 1.11 -12.13
CA LEU A 48 3.62 0.75 -10.76
C LEU A 48 4.21 -0.60 -10.33
N GLU A 49 4.22 -1.60 -11.19
CA GLU A 49 4.91 -2.89 -10.96
C GLU A 49 6.40 -2.66 -10.69
N THR A 50 7.03 -1.77 -11.47
CA THR A 50 8.44 -1.41 -11.28
C THR A 50 8.68 -0.76 -9.93
N ALA A 51 7.77 0.10 -9.47
CA ALA A 51 7.82 0.72 -8.15
C ALA A 51 7.53 -0.27 -6.99
N GLY A 52 7.03 -1.47 -7.28
CA GLY A 52 6.72 -2.51 -6.29
C GLY A 52 5.22 -2.64 -5.96
N CYS A 53 4.32 -2.08 -6.76
CA CYS A 53 2.89 -2.34 -6.58
C CYS A 53 2.61 -3.85 -6.76
N GLU A 54 1.92 -4.45 -5.80
CA GLU A 54 1.65 -5.90 -5.79
C GLU A 54 0.26 -6.23 -6.31
N ILE A 55 -0.70 -5.31 -6.23
CA ILE A 55 -2.08 -5.48 -6.71
C ILE A 55 -2.58 -4.14 -7.25
N ILE A 56 -3.18 -4.14 -8.43
CA ILE A 56 -3.60 -2.91 -9.11
C ILE A 56 -5.10 -2.85 -9.29
N ARG A 57 -5.67 -1.69 -8.97
CA ARG A 57 -7.09 -1.40 -9.18
C ARG A 57 -7.29 -0.45 -10.35
N VAL A 58 -8.33 -0.70 -11.14
CA VAL A 58 -8.79 0.17 -12.23
C VAL A 58 -10.27 0.54 -12.04
N ALA A 59 -10.66 1.75 -12.44
CA ALA A 59 -12.05 2.17 -12.41
C ALA A 59 -12.83 1.54 -13.57
N VAL A 60 -14.04 1.05 -13.32
CA VAL A 60 -14.91 0.49 -14.38
C VAL A 60 -16.21 1.28 -14.42
N PRO A 61 -16.22 2.48 -15.04
CA PRO A 61 -17.39 3.36 -15.05
C PRO A 61 -18.48 2.90 -16.02
N ASP A 62 -18.13 2.15 -17.07
CA ASP A 62 -19.05 1.73 -18.12
C ASP A 62 -18.65 0.37 -18.73
N MET A 63 -19.51 -0.15 -19.62
CA MET A 63 -19.32 -1.43 -20.28
C MET A 63 -18.13 -1.44 -21.25
N LYS A 64 -17.74 -0.28 -21.79
CA LYS A 64 -16.55 -0.19 -22.67
C LYS A 64 -15.29 -0.43 -21.84
N ALA A 65 -15.20 0.21 -20.68
CA ALA A 65 -14.12 -0.02 -19.72
C ALA A 65 -14.09 -1.47 -19.24
N ALA A 66 -15.25 -2.09 -18.96
CA ALA A 66 -15.31 -3.50 -18.56
C ALA A 66 -14.74 -4.44 -19.64
N LYS A 67 -15.11 -4.24 -20.90
CA LYS A 67 -14.60 -5.03 -22.04
C LYS A 67 -13.10 -4.88 -22.31
N CYS A 68 -12.47 -3.80 -21.82
CA CYS A 68 -11.03 -3.60 -21.92
C CYS A 68 -10.22 -4.41 -20.90
N LEU A 69 -10.87 -4.96 -19.85
CA LEU A 69 -10.18 -5.59 -18.73
C LEU A 69 -9.35 -6.82 -19.14
N GLY A 70 -9.86 -7.68 -20.03
CA GLY A 70 -9.14 -8.87 -20.48
C GLY A 70 -7.87 -8.52 -21.26
N GLN A 71 -7.93 -7.47 -22.09
CA GLN A 71 -6.75 -6.96 -22.81
C GLN A 71 -5.70 -6.40 -21.85
N ILE A 72 -6.12 -5.64 -20.83
CA ILE A 72 -5.22 -5.12 -19.80
C ILE A 72 -4.60 -6.29 -19.02
N ARG A 73 -5.43 -7.23 -18.55
CA ARG A 73 -5.01 -8.37 -17.71
C ARG A 73 -3.95 -9.24 -18.38
N SER A 74 -4.05 -9.43 -19.70
CA SER A 74 -3.10 -10.21 -20.49
C SER A 74 -1.71 -9.58 -20.65
N GLN A 75 -1.56 -8.29 -20.35
CA GLN A 75 -0.33 -7.52 -20.57
C GLN A 75 0.39 -7.08 -19.28
N ILE A 76 -0.12 -7.52 -18.11
CA ILE A 76 0.39 -7.18 -16.78
C ILE A 76 0.66 -8.45 -15.96
N ASN A 77 1.49 -8.32 -14.92
CA ASN A 77 1.96 -9.45 -14.11
C ASN A 77 1.34 -9.49 -12.71
N ILE A 78 0.72 -8.38 -12.27
CA ILE A 78 0.10 -8.27 -10.95
C ILE A 78 -1.42 -8.43 -11.01
N PRO A 79 -2.08 -8.91 -9.93
CA PRO A 79 -3.53 -9.07 -9.90
C PRO A 79 -4.30 -7.77 -10.18
N LEU A 80 -5.34 -7.87 -11.01
CA LEU A 80 -6.20 -6.78 -11.46
C LEU A 80 -7.51 -6.75 -10.66
N VAL A 81 -7.84 -5.58 -10.12
CA VAL A 81 -9.08 -5.33 -9.37
C VAL A 81 -9.99 -4.40 -10.15
N ALA A 82 -11.22 -4.84 -10.43
CA ALA A 82 -12.24 -3.98 -11.03
C ALA A 82 -13.02 -3.21 -9.94
N ASP A 83 -13.01 -1.88 -10.02
CA ASP A 83 -13.75 -0.99 -9.11
C ASP A 83 -15.13 -0.64 -9.66
N ILE A 84 -16.17 -1.26 -9.11
CA ILE A 84 -17.55 -1.17 -9.60
C ILE A 84 -18.44 -0.65 -8.46
N HIS A 85 -19.36 0.26 -8.79
CA HIS A 85 -20.17 0.93 -7.79
C HIS A 85 -21.62 0.45 -7.72
N PHE A 86 -22.30 0.28 -8.87
CA PHE A 86 -23.76 0.08 -8.91
C PHE A 86 -24.25 -1.00 -9.89
N ASP A 87 -23.57 -1.20 -11.03
CA ASP A 87 -24.11 -2.02 -12.12
C ASP A 87 -23.59 -3.46 -12.05
N TYR A 88 -24.49 -4.39 -11.74
CA TYR A 88 -24.19 -5.83 -11.70
C TYR A 88 -23.68 -6.38 -13.04
N ARG A 89 -24.10 -5.81 -14.17
CA ARG A 89 -23.68 -6.25 -15.51
C ARG A 89 -22.19 -5.97 -15.72
N LEU A 90 -21.68 -4.87 -15.16
CA LEU A 90 -20.24 -4.59 -15.18
C LEU A 90 -19.47 -5.59 -14.34
N ALA A 91 -20.03 -6.07 -13.23
CA ALA A 91 -19.38 -7.07 -12.38
C ALA A 91 -19.28 -8.42 -13.08
N LEU A 92 -20.36 -8.86 -13.73
CA LEU A 92 -20.38 -10.08 -14.52
C LEU A 92 -19.43 -10.00 -15.73
N GLU A 93 -19.40 -8.86 -16.43
CA GLU A 93 -18.43 -8.64 -17.51
C GLU A 93 -16.99 -8.63 -16.97
N ALA A 94 -16.72 -7.98 -15.84
CA ALA A 94 -15.38 -7.99 -15.26
C ALA A 94 -14.91 -9.42 -14.90
N ILE A 95 -15.81 -10.25 -14.35
CA ILE A 95 -15.55 -11.67 -14.09
C ILE A 95 -15.22 -12.41 -15.39
N SER A 96 -16.04 -12.24 -16.44
CA SER A 96 -15.83 -12.92 -17.73
C SER A 96 -14.53 -12.50 -18.42
N GLN A 97 -14.08 -11.27 -18.17
CA GLN A 97 -12.81 -10.71 -18.65
C GLN A 97 -11.59 -11.16 -17.81
N GLY A 98 -11.79 -11.95 -16.76
CA GLY A 98 -10.71 -12.59 -16.00
C GLY A 98 -10.03 -11.69 -14.98
N VAL A 99 -10.74 -10.74 -14.37
CA VAL A 99 -10.19 -9.99 -13.22
C VAL A 99 -9.92 -10.90 -12.02
N ASP A 100 -8.94 -10.53 -11.19
CA ASP A 100 -8.53 -11.34 -10.05
C ASP A 100 -9.27 -10.96 -8.75
N LYS A 101 -10.01 -9.84 -8.74
CA LYS A 101 -10.84 -9.38 -7.61
C LYS A 101 -11.85 -8.33 -8.06
N LEU A 102 -13.02 -8.30 -7.41
CA LEU A 102 -13.98 -7.21 -7.53
C LEU A 102 -13.90 -6.29 -6.31
N ARG A 103 -14.05 -4.98 -6.49
CA ARG A 103 -14.58 -4.10 -5.44
C ARG A 103 -16.01 -3.79 -5.78
N LEU A 104 -16.92 -4.21 -4.90
CA LEU A 104 -18.35 -4.01 -5.06
C LEU A 104 -19.01 -3.85 -3.70
N ASN A 105 -20.02 -2.98 -3.60
CA ASN A 105 -20.88 -2.87 -2.42
C ASN A 105 -22.26 -3.44 -2.78
N PRO A 106 -22.59 -4.69 -2.38
CA PRO A 106 -23.83 -5.37 -2.78
C PRO A 106 -25.12 -4.58 -2.54
N GLY A 107 -25.21 -3.83 -1.43
CA GLY A 107 -26.42 -3.06 -1.11
C GLY A 107 -26.70 -1.90 -2.07
N ASN A 108 -25.76 -1.53 -2.94
CA ASN A 108 -26.00 -0.59 -4.04
C ASN A 108 -26.80 -1.21 -5.20
N ILE A 109 -26.74 -2.53 -5.36
CA ILE A 109 -27.47 -3.28 -6.40
C ILE A 109 -28.93 -3.50 -5.98
N LYS A 110 -29.17 -3.69 -4.67
CA LYS A 110 -30.48 -3.89 -3.99
C LYS A 110 -31.26 -5.15 -4.39
N ASP A 111 -31.01 -5.69 -5.56
CA ASP A 111 -31.67 -6.88 -6.12
C ASP A 111 -30.89 -8.14 -5.73
N THR A 112 -31.51 -8.98 -4.92
CA THR A 112 -30.91 -10.19 -4.34
C THR A 112 -30.62 -11.27 -5.39
N GLU A 113 -31.44 -11.41 -6.42
CA GLU A 113 -31.20 -12.37 -7.51
C GLU A 113 -29.94 -11.98 -8.29
N LYS A 114 -29.75 -10.68 -8.55
CA LYS A 114 -28.55 -10.17 -9.23
C LYS A 114 -27.30 -10.32 -8.36
N ILE A 115 -27.42 -10.11 -7.05
CA ILE A 115 -26.31 -10.34 -6.11
C ILE A 115 -25.93 -11.82 -6.09
N SER A 116 -26.92 -12.72 -5.97
CA SER A 116 -26.71 -14.17 -6.01
C SER A 116 -26.02 -14.63 -7.30
N LEU A 117 -26.41 -14.05 -8.44
CA LEU A 117 -25.76 -14.30 -9.73
C LEU A 117 -24.28 -13.89 -9.72
N ILE A 118 -23.94 -12.72 -9.16
CA ILE A 118 -22.55 -12.29 -9.02
C ILE A 118 -21.78 -13.24 -8.10
N CYS A 119 -22.33 -13.58 -6.93
CA CYS A 119 -21.70 -14.49 -5.97
C CYS A 119 -21.38 -15.83 -6.62
N ARG A 120 -22.34 -16.41 -7.36
CA ARG A 120 -22.16 -17.68 -8.06
C ARG A 120 -21.04 -17.63 -9.10
N GLU A 121 -21.01 -16.61 -9.95
CA GLU A 121 -19.95 -16.49 -10.95
C GLU A 121 -18.60 -16.17 -10.30
N ALA A 122 -18.57 -15.30 -9.29
CA ALA A 122 -17.35 -14.99 -8.55
C ALA A 122 -16.76 -16.24 -7.89
N GLU A 123 -17.58 -17.06 -7.24
CA GLU A 123 -17.17 -18.32 -6.61
C GLU A 123 -16.65 -19.32 -7.66
N ARG A 124 -17.36 -19.47 -8.78
CA ARG A 124 -16.98 -20.35 -9.89
C ARG A 124 -15.56 -20.07 -10.40
N PHE A 125 -15.17 -18.79 -10.44
CA PHE A 125 -13.84 -18.36 -10.87
C PHE A 125 -12.87 -18.08 -9.71
N ASN A 126 -13.28 -18.33 -8.46
CA ASN A 126 -12.54 -18.04 -7.23
C ASN A 126 -12.06 -16.57 -7.16
N ILE A 127 -12.94 -15.64 -7.54
CA ILE A 127 -12.70 -14.19 -7.53
C ILE A 127 -13.27 -13.61 -6.23
N PRO A 128 -12.45 -13.07 -5.32
CA PRO A 128 -12.95 -12.44 -4.12
C PRO A 128 -13.67 -11.13 -4.39
N ILE A 129 -14.54 -10.76 -3.45
CA ILE A 129 -15.25 -9.48 -3.45
C ILE A 129 -14.77 -8.64 -2.26
N ARG A 130 -14.24 -7.46 -2.56
CA ARG A 130 -13.95 -6.44 -1.55
C ARG A 130 -15.16 -5.53 -1.35
N ILE A 131 -15.72 -5.55 -0.15
CA ILE A 131 -16.67 -4.54 0.33
C ILE A 131 -15.89 -3.30 0.78
N GLY A 132 -16.27 -2.14 0.29
CA GLY A 132 -15.61 -0.87 0.62
C GLY A 132 -16.60 0.22 0.99
N VAL A 133 -16.86 0.37 2.28
CA VAL A 133 -17.73 1.41 2.82
C VAL A 133 -16.91 2.67 3.08
N ASN A 134 -17.34 3.77 2.48
CA ASN A 134 -16.77 5.08 2.73
C ASN A 134 -17.73 5.91 3.57
N SER A 135 -17.24 6.86 4.37
CA SER A 135 -18.10 7.80 5.12
C SER A 135 -19.11 8.54 4.23
N GLY A 136 -18.74 8.83 2.98
CA GLY A 136 -19.62 9.46 2.00
C GLY A 136 -20.72 8.54 1.44
N SER A 137 -20.61 7.21 1.58
CA SER A 137 -21.61 6.25 1.08
C SER A 137 -22.57 5.73 2.15
N VAL A 138 -22.41 6.16 3.41
CA VAL A 138 -23.32 5.78 4.50
C VAL A 138 -24.69 6.44 4.29
N ASP A 139 -25.76 5.68 4.46
CA ASP A 139 -27.13 6.18 4.29
C ASP A 139 -27.48 7.22 5.37
N ARG A 140 -27.51 8.49 4.95
CA ARG A 140 -27.84 9.65 5.78
C ARG A 140 -29.28 9.66 6.27
N LYS A 141 -30.19 8.90 5.64
CA LYS A 141 -31.58 8.77 6.13
C LYS A 141 -31.65 7.93 7.40
N ARG A 142 -30.71 7.00 7.57
CA ARG A 142 -30.65 6.08 8.70
C ARG A 142 -29.70 6.56 9.79
N PHE A 143 -28.63 7.25 9.42
CA PHE A 143 -27.66 7.78 10.36
C PHE A 143 -27.57 9.30 10.24
N THR A 144 -28.00 9.99 11.28
CA THR A 144 -27.90 11.46 11.38
C THR A 144 -26.44 11.91 11.43
N GLU A 145 -25.59 11.15 12.10
CA GLU A 145 -24.15 11.37 12.20
C GLU A 145 -23.35 10.16 11.70
N ILE A 146 -22.17 10.41 11.14
CA ILE A 146 -21.26 9.35 10.71
C ILE A 146 -20.41 8.93 11.91
N THR A 147 -20.87 7.89 12.60
CA THR A 147 -20.17 7.27 13.74
C THR A 147 -19.43 6.00 13.30
N PRO A 148 -18.51 5.46 14.13
CA PRO A 148 -17.91 4.15 13.87
C PRO A 148 -18.97 3.05 13.68
N GLN A 149 -20.02 3.07 14.50
CA GLN A 149 -21.12 2.12 14.44
C GLN A 149 -21.89 2.22 13.12
N ALA A 150 -22.07 3.43 12.57
CA ALA A 150 -22.74 3.62 11.29
C ALA A 150 -21.94 2.99 10.13
N LEU A 151 -20.62 3.21 10.11
CA LEU A 151 -19.71 2.60 9.13
C LEU A 151 -19.70 1.07 9.23
N VAL A 152 -19.58 0.54 10.45
CA VAL A 152 -19.54 -0.90 10.71
C VAL A 152 -20.89 -1.54 10.34
N SER A 153 -22.01 -0.95 10.74
CA SER A 153 -23.35 -1.46 10.37
C SER A 153 -23.53 -1.53 8.86
N SER A 154 -23.16 -0.46 8.13
CA SER A 154 -23.25 -0.43 6.67
C SER A 154 -22.41 -1.52 6.01
N ALA A 155 -21.20 -1.78 6.53
CA ALA A 155 -20.37 -2.87 6.01
C ALA A 155 -20.93 -4.25 6.35
N MET A 156 -21.44 -4.45 7.57
CA MET A 156 -22.07 -5.71 7.98
C MET A 156 -23.30 -6.04 7.14
N GLU A 157 -24.09 -5.06 6.72
CA GLU A 157 -25.22 -5.30 5.80
C GLU A 157 -24.75 -5.84 4.45
N HIS A 158 -23.69 -5.28 3.89
CA HIS A 158 -23.11 -5.78 2.65
C HIS A 158 -22.51 -7.18 2.83
N ILE A 159 -21.89 -7.46 3.97
CA ILE A 159 -21.33 -8.78 4.28
C ILE A 159 -22.45 -9.82 4.35
N ARG A 160 -23.53 -9.52 5.09
CA ARG A 160 -24.69 -10.41 5.22
C ARG A 160 -25.31 -10.77 3.87
N LEU A 161 -25.43 -9.82 2.95
CA LEU A 161 -25.95 -10.10 1.61
C LEU A 161 -25.08 -11.09 0.83
N LEU A 162 -23.76 -11.11 1.06
CA LEU A 162 -22.87 -12.11 0.46
C LEU A 162 -22.95 -13.44 1.20
N GLU A 163 -22.99 -13.42 2.53
CA GLU A 163 -23.10 -14.62 3.38
C GLU A 163 -24.44 -15.35 3.18
N GLU A 164 -25.55 -14.64 2.94
CA GLU A 164 -26.85 -15.20 2.55
C GLU A 164 -26.81 -15.91 1.19
N CYS A 165 -25.78 -15.64 0.38
CA CYS A 165 -25.49 -16.34 -0.88
C CYS A 165 -24.39 -17.41 -0.71
N ASP A 166 -24.05 -17.79 0.53
CA ASP A 166 -22.95 -18.69 0.89
C ASP A 166 -21.56 -18.24 0.39
N PHE A 167 -21.40 -16.95 0.08
CA PHE A 167 -20.14 -16.40 -0.43
C PHE A 167 -19.29 -15.85 0.72
N THR A 168 -18.08 -16.41 0.90
CA THR A 168 -17.19 -16.07 2.02
C THR A 168 -15.82 -15.56 1.59
N ASN A 169 -15.55 -15.49 0.28
CA ASN A 169 -14.29 -14.96 -0.25
C ASN A 169 -14.25 -13.42 -0.24
N ILE A 170 -14.30 -12.86 0.98
CA ILE A 170 -14.60 -11.45 1.24
C ILE A 170 -13.35 -10.71 1.78
N ILE A 171 -13.17 -9.48 1.33
CA ILE A 171 -12.22 -8.51 1.91
C ILE A 171 -12.99 -7.27 2.34
N VAL A 172 -12.63 -6.65 3.46
CA VAL A 172 -13.37 -5.49 3.99
C VAL A 172 -12.50 -4.25 4.05
N SER A 173 -13.08 -3.11 3.70
CA SER A 173 -12.48 -1.79 3.94
C SER A 173 -13.51 -0.80 4.46
N LEU A 174 -13.12 -0.06 5.48
CA LEU A 174 -13.83 1.07 6.06
C LEU A 174 -12.94 2.31 5.86
N LYS A 175 -13.42 3.33 5.16
CA LYS A 175 -12.62 4.53 4.91
C LYS A 175 -13.38 5.79 5.27
N ALA A 176 -12.75 6.63 6.09
CA ALA A 176 -13.17 8.01 6.29
C ALA A 176 -11.95 8.93 6.13
N SER A 177 -12.20 10.22 5.89
CA SER A 177 -11.14 11.24 5.87
C SER A 177 -10.69 11.61 7.29
N ASN A 178 -11.54 11.37 8.30
CA ASN A 178 -11.22 11.53 9.71
C ASN A 178 -10.49 10.28 10.25
N ILE A 179 -9.27 10.46 10.77
CA ILE A 179 -8.41 9.37 11.26
C ILE A 179 -9.00 8.70 12.51
N PRO A 180 -9.33 9.41 13.62
CA PRO A 180 -9.94 8.79 14.80
C PRO A 180 -11.17 7.94 14.48
N LEU A 181 -12.08 8.45 13.65
CA LEU A 181 -13.26 7.71 13.20
C LEU A 181 -12.87 6.41 12.46
N THR A 182 -11.87 6.49 11.58
CA THR A 182 -11.39 5.32 10.83
C THR A 182 -10.81 4.26 11.78
N ILE A 183 -9.99 4.67 12.75
CA ILE A 183 -9.35 3.77 13.72
C ILE A 183 -10.41 3.04 14.54
N GLU A 184 -11.33 3.78 15.16
CA GLU A 184 -12.40 3.18 15.98
C GLU A 184 -13.31 2.27 15.15
N SER A 185 -13.56 2.60 13.88
CA SER A 185 -14.36 1.75 12.97
C SER A 185 -13.68 0.41 12.70
N TYR A 186 -12.38 0.40 12.40
CA TYR A 186 -11.64 -0.86 12.19
C TYR A 186 -11.51 -1.66 13.48
N LYS A 187 -11.29 -1.00 14.63
CA LYS A 187 -11.24 -1.65 15.93
C LYS A 187 -12.56 -2.37 16.21
N LEU A 188 -13.68 -1.68 16.09
CA LEU A 188 -15.01 -2.26 16.27
C LEU A 188 -15.27 -3.40 15.27
N MET A 189 -14.96 -3.21 13.99
CA MET A 189 -15.13 -4.25 12.98
C MET A 189 -14.26 -5.49 13.26
N SER A 190 -13.07 -5.30 13.83
CA SER A 190 -12.12 -6.39 14.13
C SER A 190 -12.66 -7.40 15.15
N GLU A 191 -13.61 -6.98 15.98
CA GLU A 191 -14.27 -7.82 16.99
C GLU A 191 -15.43 -8.63 16.38
N MET A 192 -15.88 -8.30 15.17
CA MET A 192 -17.11 -8.84 14.58
C MET A 192 -16.88 -9.82 13.44
N ILE A 193 -15.78 -9.70 12.69
CA ILE A 193 -15.54 -10.50 11.47
C ILE A 193 -14.13 -11.08 11.44
N SER A 194 -13.92 -12.16 10.69
CA SER A 194 -12.58 -12.75 10.47
C SER A 194 -11.99 -12.44 9.08
N TYR A 195 -12.69 -11.69 8.23
CA TYR A 195 -12.21 -11.34 6.89
C TYR A 195 -11.01 -10.39 6.91
N PRO A 196 -10.11 -10.44 5.92
CA PRO A 196 -8.96 -9.54 5.84
C PRO A 196 -9.36 -8.08 5.60
N PHE A 197 -8.55 -7.17 6.12
CA PHE A 197 -8.72 -5.73 6.00
C PHE A 197 -7.84 -5.11 4.91
N HIS A 198 -8.48 -4.39 3.99
CA HIS A 198 -7.84 -3.42 3.12
C HIS A 198 -7.87 -2.04 3.76
N ILE A 199 -6.76 -1.62 4.34
CA ILE A 199 -6.65 -0.35 5.08
C ILE A 199 -6.14 0.79 4.18
N GLY A 200 -6.52 2.01 4.54
CA GLY A 200 -6.06 3.22 3.87
C GLY A 200 -6.91 4.43 4.26
N ILE A 201 -6.31 5.61 4.22
CA ILE A 201 -7.00 6.88 4.45
C ILE A 201 -7.47 7.43 3.11
N THR A 202 -8.76 7.76 2.98
CA THR A 202 -9.30 8.38 1.76
C THR A 202 -9.07 9.89 1.79
N GLU A 203 -8.98 10.50 0.60
CA GLU A 203 -8.86 11.96 0.44
C GLU A 203 -7.70 12.56 1.28
N ALA A 204 -6.54 11.88 1.30
CA ALA A 204 -5.44 12.28 2.17
C ALA A 204 -4.83 13.63 1.76
N GLY A 205 -4.87 13.96 0.45
CA GLY A 205 -4.38 15.23 -0.09
C GLY A 205 -3.13 15.06 -0.97
N PRO A 206 -2.40 16.16 -1.25
CA PRO A 206 -1.15 16.13 -2.03
C PRO A 206 -0.03 15.39 -1.27
N ILE A 207 1.09 15.11 -1.93
CA ILE A 207 2.19 14.25 -1.42
C ILE A 207 2.54 14.54 0.03
N ARG A 208 2.93 15.78 0.38
CA ARG A 208 3.40 16.09 1.74
C ARG A 208 2.35 15.85 2.83
N SER A 209 1.20 16.52 2.75
CA SER A 209 0.17 16.41 3.78
C SER A 209 -0.56 15.06 3.75
N GLY A 210 -0.74 14.49 2.56
CA GLY A 210 -1.37 13.20 2.35
C GLY A 210 -0.51 12.03 2.84
N SER A 211 0.80 12.07 2.65
CA SER A 211 1.72 11.06 3.20
C SER A 211 1.77 11.12 4.72
N ILE A 212 1.79 12.31 5.33
CA ILE A 212 1.72 12.46 6.79
C ILE A 212 0.40 11.90 7.33
N ARG A 213 -0.74 12.31 6.75
CA ARG A 213 -2.07 11.86 7.19
C ARG A 213 -2.22 10.35 7.04
N SER A 214 -1.74 9.80 5.92
CA SER A 214 -1.77 8.37 5.66
C SER A 214 -0.84 7.62 6.62
N GLY A 215 0.36 8.14 6.87
CA GLY A 215 1.32 7.55 7.82
C GLY A 215 0.77 7.48 9.24
N VAL A 216 0.12 8.54 9.72
CA VAL A 216 -0.55 8.52 11.03
C VAL A 216 -1.67 7.48 11.05
N GLY A 217 -2.61 7.55 10.11
CA GLY A 217 -3.79 6.68 10.14
C GLY A 217 -3.48 5.20 9.90
N ILE A 218 -2.70 4.89 8.87
CA ILE A 218 -2.29 3.53 8.52
C ILE A 218 -1.33 2.99 9.59
N GLY A 219 -0.38 3.81 10.05
CA GLY A 219 0.59 3.41 11.07
C GLY A 219 -0.06 2.97 12.37
N ILE A 220 -1.07 3.71 12.86
CA ILE A 220 -1.81 3.33 14.07
C ILE A 220 -2.55 2.00 13.87
N LEU A 221 -3.28 1.84 12.76
CA LEU A 221 -3.98 0.58 12.45
C LEU A 221 -3.02 -0.61 12.42
N LEU A 222 -1.89 -0.45 11.74
CA LEU A 222 -0.86 -1.48 11.64
C LEU A 222 -0.21 -1.80 12.99
N SER A 223 0.05 -0.80 13.85
CA SER A 223 0.59 -1.04 15.20
C SER A 223 -0.38 -1.83 16.08
N MET A 224 -1.69 -1.75 15.81
CA MET A 224 -2.72 -2.55 16.47
C MET A 224 -2.89 -3.94 15.83
N GLY A 225 -2.08 -4.28 14.82
CA GLY A 225 -2.20 -5.54 14.08
C GLY A 225 -3.36 -5.56 13.07
N LEU A 226 -3.99 -4.42 12.80
CA LEU A 226 -5.17 -4.31 11.93
C LEU A 226 -4.73 -3.91 10.51
N GLY A 227 -4.65 -4.89 9.62
CA GLY A 227 -4.34 -4.66 8.21
C GLY A 227 -3.71 -5.87 7.54
N ASP A 228 -4.24 -6.22 6.37
CA ASP A 228 -3.76 -7.35 5.56
C ASP A 228 -3.31 -6.88 4.17
N THR A 229 -3.76 -5.70 3.77
CA THR A 229 -3.31 -5.01 2.58
C THR A 229 -3.52 -3.50 2.72
N VAL A 230 -2.65 -2.70 2.11
CA VAL A 230 -2.65 -1.25 2.26
C VAL A 230 -2.78 -0.54 0.91
N ARG A 231 -3.45 0.61 0.91
CA ARG A 231 -3.34 1.61 -0.15
C ARG A 231 -3.28 3.01 0.45
N VAL A 232 -2.25 3.77 0.08
CA VAL A 232 -2.18 5.23 0.30
C VAL A 232 -2.94 5.92 -0.83
N SER A 233 -3.68 7.00 -0.53
CA SER A 233 -4.49 7.72 -1.54
C SER A 233 -4.05 9.18 -1.65
N LEU A 234 -3.28 9.53 -2.68
CA LEU A 234 -2.70 10.87 -2.86
C LEU A 234 -3.23 11.56 -4.11
N THR A 235 -3.28 12.88 -4.06
CA THR A 235 -3.46 13.73 -5.25
C THR A 235 -2.09 13.96 -5.92
N ALA A 236 -1.52 12.90 -6.47
CA ALA A 236 -0.19 12.88 -7.09
C ALA A 236 -0.08 11.79 -8.19
N ASP A 237 1.11 11.52 -8.72
CA ASP A 237 1.34 10.28 -9.49
C ASP A 237 1.08 9.05 -8.60
N PRO A 238 0.42 7.97 -9.07
CA PRO A 238 0.14 6.79 -8.25
C PRO A 238 1.40 6.04 -7.79
N ILE A 239 2.58 6.30 -8.36
CA ILE A 239 3.85 5.75 -7.86
C ILE A 239 4.17 6.30 -6.47
N GLU A 240 3.88 7.57 -6.20
CA GLU A 240 4.09 8.18 -4.88
C GLU A 240 3.23 7.49 -3.80
N GLU A 241 2.06 6.96 -4.18
CA GLU A 241 1.22 6.15 -3.28
C GLU A 241 1.93 4.83 -2.89
N VAL A 242 2.66 4.21 -3.81
CA VAL A 242 3.41 2.97 -3.59
C VAL A 242 4.60 3.22 -2.68
N TYR A 243 5.38 4.27 -2.94
CA TYR A 243 6.53 4.63 -2.12
C TYR A 243 6.11 4.98 -0.69
N ALA A 244 5.07 5.81 -0.53
CA ALA A 244 4.54 6.13 0.80
C ALA A 244 4.03 4.89 1.54
N ALA A 245 3.41 3.92 0.84
CA ALA A 245 2.95 2.68 1.47
C ALA A 245 4.12 1.85 2.01
N TYR A 246 5.19 1.71 1.23
CA TYR A 246 6.38 0.99 1.67
C TYR A 246 7.10 1.70 2.82
N GLU A 247 7.22 3.03 2.79
CA GLU A 247 7.82 3.81 3.87
C GLU A 247 7.10 3.57 5.21
N ILE A 248 5.76 3.56 5.20
CA ILE A 248 4.95 3.27 6.39
C ILE A 248 5.20 1.85 6.89
N LEU A 249 5.21 0.85 5.99
CA LEU A 249 5.42 -0.55 6.36
C LEU A 249 6.84 -0.80 6.88
N GLN A 250 7.86 -0.13 6.32
CA GLN A 250 9.25 -0.21 6.76
C GLN A 250 9.47 0.44 8.11
N SER A 251 8.86 1.60 8.35
CA SER A 251 8.91 2.30 9.64
C SER A 251 8.40 1.42 10.79
N LEU A 252 7.50 0.48 10.51
CA LEU A 252 6.97 -0.50 11.46
C LEU A 252 7.65 -1.88 11.38
N ASN A 253 8.70 -2.03 10.58
CA ASN A 253 9.39 -3.30 10.32
C ASN A 253 8.46 -4.43 9.83
N LEU A 254 7.36 -4.10 9.14
CA LEU A 254 6.38 -5.06 8.62
C LEU A 254 6.71 -5.54 7.21
N ARG A 255 7.41 -4.71 6.43
CA ARG A 255 7.96 -5.07 5.11
C ARG A 255 9.33 -4.42 4.97
N ARG A 256 10.16 -4.98 4.11
CA ARG A 256 11.40 -4.37 3.62
C ARG A 256 11.34 -4.39 2.09
N HIS A 257 11.50 -3.23 1.44
CA HIS A 257 11.42 -3.10 -0.01
C HIS A 257 12.30 -1.95 -0.50
N GLY A 258 13.32 -2.25 -1.29
CA GLY A 258 14.30 -1.24 -1.68
C GLY A 258 15.06 -0.65 -0.49
N ILE A 259 15.62 0.54 -0.70
CA ILE A 259 16.55 1.14 0.24
C ILE A 259 15.81 1.91 1.34
N GLN A 260 16.12 1.59 2.59
CA GLN A 260 15.80 2.44 3.73
C GLN A 260 16.98 3.38 3.99
N LEU A 261 16.84 4.65 3.65
CA LEU A 261 17.86 5.67 3.91
C LEU A 261 17.58 6.36 5.24
N VAL A 262 18.52 6.25 6.18
CA VAL A 262 18.47 6.95 7.47
C VAL A 262 19.60 7.97 7.49
N SER A 263 19.28 9.17 7.94
CA SER A 263 20.27 10.24 8.12
C SER A 263 20.05 10.97 9.42
N CYS A 264 21.13 11.46 10.03
CA CYS A 264 20.97 12.33 11.18
C CYS A 264 20.28 13.64 10.76
N PRO A 265 19.52 14.31 11.66
CA PRO A 265 18.80 15.53 11.34
C PRO A 265 19.69 16.75 11.05
N THR A 266 21.03 16.56 11.06
CA THR A 266 22.06 17.60 11.24
C THR A 266 21.98 18.30 12.60
N CYS A 267 23.05 19.00 12.96
CA CYS A 267 23.15 19.90 14.12
C CYS A 267 24.41 20.76 13.99
N GLY A 268 24.70 21.64 14.96
CA GLY A 268 25.91 22.47 14.99
C GLY A 268 27.24 21.70 15.04
N ARG A 269 27.21 20.36 15.06
CA ARG A 269 28.39 19.48 14.98
C ARG A 269 28.57 18.86 13.60
N THR A 270 27.70 19.18 12.64
CA THR A 270 27.78 18.61 11.29
C THR A 270 28.96 19.21 10.56
N GLU A 271 29.86 18.36 10.08
CA GLU A 271 31.15 18.80 9.50
C GLU A 271 31.19 18.64 7.96
N VAL A 272 30.04 18.36 7.34
CA VAL A 272 29.85 18.19 5.89
C VAL A 272 28.50 18.75 5.44
N ASP A 273 28.31 18.97 4.13
CA ASP A 273 26.99 19.27 3.57
C ASP A 273 26.13 18.00 3.47
N LEU A 274 25.59 17.57 4.61
CA LEU A 274 24.81 16.34 4.72
C LEU A 274 23.53 16.38 3.87
N GLN A 275 22.88 17.55 3.78
CA GLN A 275 21.64 17.69 3.01
C GLN A 275 21.87 17.40 1.54
N LYS A 276 22.95 17.96 0.96
CA LYS A 276 23.32 17.70 -0.43
C LYS A 276 23.62 16.21 -0.69
N ILE A 277 24.31 15.55 0.24
CA ILE A 277 24.62 14.11 0.14
C ILE A 277 23.32 13.29 0.16
N VAL A 278 22.44 13.53 1.13
CA VAL A 278 21.18 12.79 1.31
C VAL A 278 20.26 12.97 0.11
N TYR A 279 20.03 14.20 -0.36
CA TYR A 279 19.17 14.43 -1.53
C TYR A 279 19.73 13.80 -2.81
N SER A 280 21.06 13.83 -3.00
CA SER A 280 21.66 13.15 -4.14
C SER A 280 21.52 11.63 -4.08
N LEU A 281 21.43 11.04 -2.88
CA LEU A 281 21.22 9.61 -2.70
C LEU A 281 19.75 9.24 -2.90
N GLU A 282 18.80 10.00 -2.35
CA GLU A 282 17.36 9.70 -2.46
C GLU A 282 16.93 9.40 -3.90
N ASP A 283 17.34 10.22 -4.87
CA ASP A 283 16.99 10.02 -6.28
C ASP A 283 17.64 8.76 -6.89
N LYS A 284 18.91 8.51 -6.57
CA LYS A 284 19.67 7.35 -7.08
C LYS A 284 19.16 6.02 -6.51
N LEU A 285 18.66 6.02 -5.27
CA LEU A 285 18.27 4.82 -4.55
C LEU A 285 16.85 4.33 -4.89
N ARG A 286 15.98 5.17 -5.46
CA ARG A 286 14.58 4.84 -5.81
C ARG A 286 14.42 3.63 -6.74
N VAL A 287 15.40 3.36 -7.59
CA VAL A 287 15.35 2.26 -8.57
C VAL A 287 15.76 0.91 -7.99
N ILE A 288 16.35 0.92 -6.79
CA ILE A 288 16.89 -0.28 -6.16
C ILE A 288 15.78 -0.99 -5.39
N LYS A 289 15.52 -2.25 -5.76
CA LYS A 289 14.48 -3.09 -5.14
C LYS A 289 14.97 -3.93 -3.97
N LYS A 290 16.27 -4.20 -3.92
CA LYS A 290 16.86 -5.05 -2.88
C LYS A 290 16.76 -4.34 -1.53
N PRO A 291 16.23 -5.00 -0.48
CA PRO A 291 16.10 -4.39 0.83
C PRO A 291 17.48 -4.18 1.46
N LEU A 292 17.91 -2.92 1.59
CA LEU A 292 19.13 -2.54 2.31
C LEU A 292 18.87 -1.33 3.20
N HIS A 293 19.49 -1.33 4.38
CA HIS A 293 19.51 -0.18 5.29
C HIS A 293 20.79 0.62 5.05
N ILE A 294 20.64 1.90 4.68
CA ILE A 294 21.73 2.82 4.39
C ILE A 294 21.72 3.96 5.41
N ALA A 295 22.85 4.23 6.05
CA ALA A 295 22.98 5.28 7.06
C ALA A 295 23.95 6.39 6.63
N VAL A 296 23.54 7.66 6.72
CA VAL A 296 24.39 8.83 6.38
C VAL A 296 24.44 9.79 7.56
N MET A 297 25.58 9.87 8.22
CA MET A 297 25.74 10.58 9.48
C MET A 297 26.71 11.74 9.36
N GLY A 298 26.28 12.93 9.79
CA GLY A 298 27.02 14.18 9.58
C GLY A 298 28.16 14.48 10.55
N CYS A 299 28.37 13.67 11.60
CA CYS A 299 29.43 13.89 12.58
C CYS A 299 29.96 12.58 13.18
N VAL A 300 31.11 12.66 13.86
CA VAL A 300 31.79 11.50 14.47
C VAL A 300 31.22 11.05 15.82
N VAL A 301 30.27 11.78 16.41
CA VAL A 301 29.79 11.52 17.77
C VAL A 301 28.92 10.27 17.82
N ASN A 302 27.76 10.30 17.16
CA ASN A 302 26.88 9.13 17.03
C ASN A 302 27.06 8.43 15.69
N GLY A 303 27.72 9.08 14.73
CA GLY A 303 27.78 8.60 13.35
C GLY A 303 28.37 7.20 13.18
N PRO A 304 29.50 6.84 13.82
CA PRO A 304 30.08 5.51 13.68
C PRO A 304 29.17 4.39 14.22
N GLY A 305 28.45 4.64 15.32
CA GLY A 305 27.52 3.68 15.89
C GLY A 305 26.34 3.42 14.95
N GLU A 306 25.65 4.48 14.55
CA GLU A 306 24.49 4.40 13.65
C GLU A 306 24.87 3.85 12.26
N ALA A 307 26.03 4.24 11.71
CA ALA A 307 26.53 3.73 10.43
C ALA A 307 26.92 2.25 10.48
N SER A 308 27.30 1.74 11.66
CA SER A 308 27.68 0.33 11.83
C SER A 308 26.47 -0.61 11.93
N GLU A 309 25.31 -0.11 12.35
CA GLU A 309 24.05 -0.88 12.40
C GLU A 309 23.39 -1.03 11.02
N ALA A 310 23.80 -0.21 10.05
CA ALA A 310 23.33 -0.26 8.68
C ALA A 310 24.05 -1.35 7.85
N ASP A 311 23.41 -1.77 6.75
CA ASP A 311 24.07 -2.67 5.79
C ASP A 311 25.28 -1.98 5.16
N ILE A 312 25.11 -0.70 4.81
CA ILE A 312 26.17 0.22 4.41
C ILE A 312 25.92 1.56 5.10
N GLY A 313 26.97 2.21 5.59
CA GLY A 313 26.84 3.53 6.21
C GLY A 313 28.04 4.42 5.99
N VAL A 314 27.88 5.71 6.28
CA VAL A 314 28.99 6.67 6.33
C VAL A 314 28.88 7.53 7.57
N ALA A 315 29.99 7.66 8.29
CA ALA A 315 30.15 8.62 9.36
C ALA A 315 31.09 9.74 8.91
N CYS A 316 30.58 10.97 8.86
CA CYS A 316 31.32 12.12 8.36
C CYS A 316 32.06 12.85 9.48
N GLY A 317 33.18 13.47 9.13
CA GLY A 317 33.93 14.36 10.02
C GLY A 317 35.08 15.04 9.27
N LYS A 318 35.37 16.30 9.60
CA LYS A 318 36.49 17.09 9.05
C LYS A 318 36.58 17.04 7.51
N GLY A 319 35.46 17.18 6.82
CA GLY A 319 35.41 17.13 5.34
C GLY A 319 35.63 15.76 4.70
N VAL A 320 35.65 14.67 5.49
CA VAL A 320 35.75 13.30 5.00
C VAL A 320 34.59 12.43 5.51
N GLY A 321 34.29 11.34 4.80
CA GLY A 321 33.37 10.29 5.23
C GLY A 321 34.12 8.98 5.43
N LEU A 322 33.95 8.33 6.59
CA LEU A 322 34.39 6.95 6.82
C LEU A 322 33.24 6.00 6.49
N LEU A 323 33.42 5.15 5.48
CA LEU A 323 32.41 4.17 5.08
C LEU A 323 32.43 2.95 6.02
N PHE A 324 31.25 2.36 6.19
CA PHE A 324 31.00 1.15 6.95
C PHE A 324 30.22 0.16 6.09
N LYS A 325 30.49 -1.14 6.24
CA LYS A 325 29.72 -2.21 5.63
C LYS A 325 29.54 -3.34 6.63
N LYS A 326 28.29 -3.64 6.98
CA LYS A 326 27.92 -4.64 8.00
C LYS A 326 28.71 -4.48 9.31
N GLY A 327 28.79 -3.24 9.80
CA GLY A 327 29.48 -2.91 11.05
C GLY A 327 31.00 -2.78 10.98
N MET A 328 31.64 -3.07 9.85
CA MET A 328 33.09 -2.92 9.71
C MET A 328 33.44 -1.62 8.98
N PRO A 329 34.39 -0.80 9.50
CA PRO A 329 34.90 0.35 8.79
C PRO A 329 35.69 -0.11 7.55
N LEU A 330 35.48 0.57 6.42
CA LEU A 330 36.11 0.27 5.15
C LEU A 330 37.27 1.23 4.87
N TYR A 331 36.96 2.39 4.32
CA TYR A 331 37.94 3.41 3.93
C TYR A 331 37.32 4.80 4.05
N LYS A 332 38.20 5.82 4.03
CA LYS A 332 37.80 7.22 4.07
C LYS A 332 37.79 7.80 2.66
N VAL A 333 36.81 8.66 2.39
CA VAL A 333 36.73 9.44 1.15
C VAL A 333 36.52 10.93 1.46
N PRO A 334 37.01 11.85 0.61
CA PRO A 334 36.64 13.26 0.67
C PRO A 334 35.12 13.45 0.52
N GLN A 335 34.58 14.56 1.04
CA GLN A 335 33.14 14.87 0.98
C GLN A 335 32.56 14.71 -0.42
N GLU A 336 33.29 15.16 -1.45
CA GLU A 336 32.88 15.12 -2.84
C GLU A 336 32.70 13.69 -3.37
N GLY A 337 33.41 12.71 -2.80
CA GLY A 337 33.36 11.30 -3.20
C GLY A 337 32.40 10.44 -2.39
N ILE A 338 31.73 10.97 -1.36
CA ILE A 338 30.88 10.18 -0.45
C ILE A 338 29.73 9.50 -1.20
N VAL A 339 29.02 10.24 -2.06
CA VAL A 339 27.86 9.72 -2.79
C VAL A 339 28.28 8.57 -3.70
N ASP A 340 29.36 8.75 -4.46
CA ASP A 340 29.81 7.74 -5.42
C ASP A 340 30.34 6.50 -4.72
N ALA A 341 31.12 6.66 -3.63
CA ALA A 341 31.59 5.54 -2.83
C ALA A 341 30.45 4.72 -2.20
N LEU A 342 29.41 5.39 -1.67
CA LEU A 342 28.21 4.71 -1.18
C LEU A 342 27.51 3.93 -2.30
N MET A 343 27.34 4.56 -3.47
CA MET A 343 26.70 3.90 -4.61
C MET A 343 27.50 2.70 -5.13
N ASP A 344 28.83 2.78 -5.15
CA ASP A 344 29.68 1.65 -5.54
C ASP A 344 29.52 0.46 -4.60
N GLU A 345 29.52 0.70 -3.29
CA GLU A 345 29.30 -0.35 -2.30
C GLU A 345 27.88 -0.95 -2.39
N ILE A 346 26.88 -0.11 -2.66
CA ILE A 346 25.50 -0.56 -2.85
C ILE A 346 25.39 -1.42 -4.12
N ASN A 347 25.98 -0.97 -5.23
CA ASN A 347 25.95 -1.68 -6.51
C ASN A 347 26.61 -3.07 -6.41
N GLN A 348 27.70 -3.20 -5.64
CA GLN A 348 28.32 -4.52 -5.37
C GLN A 348 27.40 -5.51 -4.64
N ILE A 349 26.38 -5.04 -3.94
CA ILE A 349 25.40 -5.89 -3.26
C ILE A 349 24.19 -6.16 -4.15
N VAL A 350 23.81 -5.19 -4.99
CA VAL A 350 22.55 -5.21 -5.75
C VAL A 350 22.70 -5.91 -7.11
N LEU A 351 23.87 -5.80 -7.75
CA LEU A 351 24.23 -6.51 -8.99
C LEU A 351 24.61 -7.97 -8.72
#